data_AF-A0A1X0QII6-F1
#
_entry.id   AF-A0A1X0QII6-F1
#
_cell.length_a   1.000
_cell.length_b   1.000
_cell.length_c   1.000
_cell.angle_alpha   90.00
_cell.angle_beta   90.00
_cell.angle_gamma   90.00
#
_symmetry.space_group_name_H-M   'P 1'
#
loop_
_entity.id
_entity.type
_entity.pdbx_description
1 polymer ?
#
loop_
_entity_poly.entity_id
_entity_poly.type
_entity_poly.pdbx_seq_one_letter_code
_entity_poly.pdbx_strand_id
1 'polypeptide(L)'
;MTNEIFRTYIISKQANKIAKEENITLKFGRFNKFEKNLISKCVTNFCEKENLQLDEFKSTFLKSSWMTIDITTLIWEICDKLKVRTYAQIYNCLEYMYHPYVDQRFSEEDNRELLNYINENGVHYKNMEEVLEKHRFFIRFIHYKLIGRRYCKEYYGLYRKLTNSIPNSEEEIKIIANEFDVSIQFIKKKITEVLKGKLILEKDQQELEFMMSLLYFNHIYNGLFDLEYLNGIIISCKTNQSSEEKLTKNDYKELFVKGFKSSFKLEDEEISLDDFFWSKIKDIFSINTTYAITKYNQIIYKYDIITYKDLYENIQNKFIEEIDKLKTDQLLIQSKLK
;
A
#
# COMPACT_ATOMS: atom_id res chain seq x y z
N MET A 1 -19.75 12.88 37.86
CA MET A 1 -20.23 11.92 36.86
C MET A 1 -19.10 11.69 35.89
N THR A 2 -18.45 10.53 35.98
CA THR A 2 -17.41 10.09 35.06
C THR A 2 -18.05 9.86 33.69
N ASN A 3 -17.62 10.62 32.67
CA ASN A 3 -17.97 10.34 31.28
C ASN A 3 -17.33 9.01 30.91
N GLU A 4 -18.08 7.91 31.05
CA GLU A 4 -17.74 6.65 30.39
C GLU A 4 -17.77 6.89 28.88
N ILE A 5 -16.58 7.04 28.31
CA ILE A 5 -16.38 7.04 26.87
C ILE A 5 -16.77 5.64 26.41
N PHE A 6 -17.99 5.48 25.90
CA PHE A 6 -18.40 4.28 25.18
C PHE A 6 -17.51 4.16 23.94
N ARG A 7 -16.51 3.28 24.02
CA ARG A 7 -15.48 3.03 23.00
C ARG A 7 -16.07 2.11 21.92
N THR A 8 -16.85 2.69 21.02
CA THR A 8 -17.53 1.98 19.94
C THR A 8 -16.54 1.53 18.86
N TYR A 9 -16.72 0.32 18.34
CA TYR A 9 -16.02 -0.15 17.16
C TYR A 9 -16.39 0.70 15.93
N ILE A 10 -15.44 1.49 15.41
CA ILE A 10 -15.65 2.37 14.25
C ILE A 10 -15.19 1.64 12.98
N ILE A 11 -16.10 1.41 12.03
CA ILE A 11 -15.76 0.84 10.71
C ILE A 11 -14.91 1.82 9.89
N SER A 12 -13.99 1.31 9.06
CA SER A 12 -12.97 2.10 8.36
C SER A 12 -13.50 3.32 7.59
N LYS A 13 -14.72 3.24 7.03
CA LYS A 13 -15.37 4.35 6.33
C LYS A 13 -15.71 5.51 7.28
N GLN A 14 -16.15 5.21 8.50
CA GLN A 14 -16.42 6.20 9.54
C GLN A 14 -15.11 6.77 10.10
N ALA A 15 -14.09 5.93 10.31
CA ALA A 15 -12.77 6.36 10.75
C ALA A 15 -12.14 7.36 9.77
N ASN A 16 -12.24 7.12 8.46
CA ASN A 16 -11.75 8.06 7.43
C ASN A 16 -12.49 9.39 7.42
N LYS A 17 -13.80 9.40 7.70
CA LYS A 17 -14.59 10.62 7.78
C LYS A 17 -14.15 11.47 8.96
N ILE A 18 -14.11 10.86 10.15
CA ILE A 18 -13.67 11.52 11.40
C ILE A 18 -12.23 12.02 11.26
N ALA A 19 -11.33 11.20 10.71
CA ALA A 19 -9.94 11.59 10.52
C ALA A 19 -9.78 12.81 9.61
N LYS A 20 -10.63 12.94 8.59
CA LYS A 20 -10.62 14.11 7.69
C LYS A 20 -11.22 15.34 8.37
N GLU A 21 -12.30 15.19 9.13
CA GLU A 21 -12.97 16.27 9.86
C GLU A 21 -12.09 16.84 10.98
N GLU A 22 -11.38 15.97 11.70
CA GLU A 22 -10.56 16.31 12.86
C GLU A 22 -9.06 16.50 12.53
N ASN A 23 -8.70 16.46 11.25
CA ASN A 23 -7.32 16.56 10.76
C ASN A 23 -6.35 15.54 11.40
N ILE A 24 -6.84 14.32 11.66
CA ILE A 24 -6.08 13.21 12.23
C ILE A 24 -5.45 12.38 11.11
N THR A 25 -4.16 12.11 11.22
CA THR A 25 -3.46 11.22 10.29
C THR A 25 -3.54 9.76 10.75
N LEU A 26 -4.25 8.91 10.00
CA LEU A 26 -4.35 7.48 10.27
C LEU A 26 -3.51 6.65 9.28
N LYS A 27 -2.73 5.69 9.79
CA LYS A 27 -1.98 4.71 9.00
C LYS A 27 -2.84 3.48 8.71
N PHE A 28 -3.23 3.30 7.45
CA PHE A 28 -3.87 2.07 6.97
C PHE A 28 -2.89 1.21 6.17
N GLY A 29 -2.75 -0.05 6.54
CA GLY A 29 -1.83 -1.00 5.88
C GLY A 29 -1.04 -1.84 6.88
N ARG A 30 -0.01 -2.52 6.40
CA ARG A 30 0.87 -3.40 7.18
C ARG A 30 1.63 -2.63 8.26
N PHE A 31 2.01 -3.34 9.31
CA PHE A 31 2.89 -2.85 10.37
C PHE A 31 4.34 -3.03 9.93
N ASN A 32 5.16 -1.98 10.06
CA ASN A 32 6.58 -2.07 9.75
C ASN A 32 7.36 -2.77 10.87
N LYS A 33 8.65 -3.00 10.65
CA LYS A 33 9.52 -3.71 11.60
C LYS A 33 9.59 -2.99 12.95
N PHE A 34 9.68 -1.67 12.94
CA PHE A 34 9.67 -0.86 14.17
C PHE A 34 8.37 -1.04 14.96
N GLU A 35 7.21 -0.89 14.31
CA GLU A 35 5.91 -1.07 14.93
C GLU A 35 5.74 -2.49 15.47
N LYS A 36 6.12 -3.51 14.69
CA LYS A 36 6.08 -4.91 15.13
C LYS A 36 6.97 -5.15 16.35
N ASN A 37 8.20 -4.62 16.35
CA ASN A 37 9.10 -4.74 17.49
C ASN A 37 8.55 -4.05 18.75
N LEU A 38 7.94 -2.87 18.58
CA LEU A 38 7.28 -2.15 19.66
C LEU A 38 6.08 -2.94 20.21
N ILE A 39 5.24 -3.49 19.33
CA ILE A 39 4.12 -4.36 19.69
C ILE A 39 4.63 -5.57 20.47
N SER A 40 5.68 -6.25 19.98
CA SER A 40 6.25 -7.40 20.66
C SER A 40 6.79 -7.07 22.04
N LYS A 41 7.46 -5.92 22.20
CA LYS A 41 7.88 -5.43 23.53
C LYS A 41 6.68 -5.19 24.45
N CYS A 42 5.60 -4.57 23.96
CA CYS A 42 4.40 -4.36 24.75
C CYS A 42 3.75 -5.69 25.17
N VAL A 43 3.69 -6.68 24.27
CA VAL A 43 3.17 -8.02 24.57
C VAL A 43 4.01 -8.72 25.63
N THR A 44 5.34 -8.71 25.50
CA THR A 44 6.24 -9.29 26.51
C THR A 44 6.02 -8.65 27.87
N ASN A 45 6.00 -7.32 27.95
CA ASN A 45 5.75 -6.59 29.20
C ASN A 45 4.37 -6.90 29.79
N PHE A 46 3.36 -7.06 28.95
CA PHE A 46 2.00 -7.41 29.40
C PHE A 46 1.98 -8.82 29.98
N CYS A 47 2.57 -9.80 29.29
CA CYS A 47 2.68 -11.17 29.80
C CYS A 47 3.44 -11.23 31.14
N GLU A 48 4.52 -10.46 31.28
CA GLU A 48 5.27 -10.38 32.55
C GLU A 48 4.44 -9.77 33.68
N LYS A 49 3.70 -8.67 33.41
CA LYS A 49 2.85 -8.00 34.41
C LYS A 49 1.71 -8.88 34.89
N GLU A 50 1.08 -9.61 33.97
CA GLU A 50 -0.05 -10.49 34.24
C GLU A 50 0.38 -11.91 34.65
N ASN A 51 1.68 -12.18 34.73
CA ASN A 51 2.27 -13.49 35.02
C ASN A 51 1.74 -14.61 34.08
N LEU A 52 1.66 -14.29 32.78
CA LEU A 52 1.19 -15.17 31.72
C LEU A 52 2.36 -15.73 30.90
N GLN A 53 2.26 -17.00 30.51
CA GLN A 53 3.08 -17.57 29.46
C GLN A 53 2.62 -17.07 28.09
N LEU A 54 3.54 -17.01 27.12
CA LEU A 54 3.22 -16.53 25.78
C LEU A 54 2.15 -17.39 25.08
N ASP A 55 2.15 -18.70 25.30
CA ASP A 55 1.15 -19.59 24.69
C ASP A 55 -0.25 -19.41 25.31
N GLU A 56 -0.33 -19.05 26.59
CA GLU A 56 -1.59 -18.64 27.23
C GLU A 56 -2.11 -17.35 26.59
N PHE A 57 -1.24 -16.37 26.35
CA PHE A 57 -1.61 -15.16 25.62
C PHE A 57 -2.12 -15.45 24.21
N LYS A 58 -1.44 -16.31 23.44
CA LYS A 58 -1.86 -16.72 22.09
C LYS A 58 -3.26 -17.36 22.10
N SER A 59 -3.57 -18.15 23.14
CA SER A 59 -4.87 -18.83 23.25
C SER A 59 -6.07 -17.87 23.27
N THR A 60 -5.88 -16.61 23.71
CA THR A 60 -6.90 -15.54 23.71
C THR A 60 -7.55 -15.32 22.34
N PHE A 61 -6.86 -15.63 21.25
CA PHE A 61 -7.36 -15.44 19.89
C PHE A 61 -8.21 -16.61 19.37
N LEU A 62 -8.32 -17.70 20.13
CA LEU A 62 -9.22 -18.82 19.84
C LEU A 62 -10.66 -18.48 20.22
N LYS A 63 -11.63 -19.00 19.46
CA LYS A 63 -13.06 -18.73 19.69
C LYS A 63 -13.51 -19.33 21.02
N SER A 64 -13.00 -20.52 21.35
CA SER A 64 -13.19 -21.21 22.63
C SER A 64 -12.69 -20.43 23.85
N SER A 65 -11.77 -19.47 23.66
CA SER A 65 -11.04 -18.79 24.74
C SER A 65 -11.25 -17.27 24.75
N TRP A 66 -12.27 -16.75 24.06
CA TRP A 66 -12.46 -15.31 23.84
C TRP A 66 -12.69 -14.44 25.10
N MET A 67 -12.67 -15.01 26.30
CA MET A 67 -12.92 -14.33 27.57
C MET A 67 -11.87 -14.58 28.66
N THR A 68 -10.81 -15.36 28.42
CA THR A 68 -9.87 -15.71 29.51
C THR A 68 -8.88 -14.62 29.86
N ILE A 69 -8.49 -13.77 28.91
CA ILE A 69 -7.48 -12.72 29.12
C ILE A 69 -7.99 -11.40 28.52
N ASP A 70 -8.14 -10.37 29.35
CA ASP A 70 -8.50 -9.03 28.87
C ASP A 70 -7.27 -8.30 28.32
N ILE A 71 -7.18 -8.27 26.98
CA ILE A 71 -6.09 -7.58 26.27
C ILE A 71 -6.41 -6.10 25.98
N THR A 72 -7.52 -5.56 26.50
CA THR A 72 -7.94 -4.18 26.22
C THR A 72 -6.89 -3.19 26.65
N THR A 73 -6.31 -3.36 27.85
CA THR A 73 -5.24 -2.51 28.40
C THR A 73 -3.98 -2.53 27.54
N LEU A 74 -3.56 -3.70 27.07
CA LEU A 74 -2.45 -3.86 26.13
C LEU A 74 -2.68 -3.11 24.82
N ILE A 75 -3.89 -3.23 24.25
CA ILE A 75 -4.21 -2.57 22.98
C ILE A 75 -4.14 -1.05 23.15
N TRP A 76 -4.65 -0.50 24.27
CA TRP A 76 -4.55 0.92 24.58
C TRP A 76 -3.10 1.37 24.75
N GLU A 77 -2.27 0.62 25.49
CA GLU A 77 -0.84 0.92 25.65
C GLU A 77 -0.12 1.01 24.29
N ILE A 78 -0.45 0.09 23.37
CA ILE A 78 0.11 0.12 22.02
C ILE A 78 -0.41 1.33 21.22
N CYS A 79 -1.70 1.66 21.31
CA CYS A 79 -2.29 2.82 20.61
C CYS A 79 -1.65 4.14 21.06
N ASP A 80 -1.36 4.28 22.36
CA ASP A 80 -0.71 5.49 22.90
C ASP A 80 0.72 5.68 22.36
N LYS A 81 1.42 4.57 22.14
CA LYS A 81 2.75 4.55 21.51
C LYS A 81 2.69 4.69 19.98
N LEU A 82 1.65 4.15 19.35
CA LEU A 82 1.40 4.16 17.90
C LEU A 82 0.19 5.04 17.57
N LYS A 83 0.30 6.35 17.83
CA LYS A 83 -0.80 7.33 17.76
C LYS A 83 -1.54 7.40 16.40
N VAL A 84 -0.93 6.89 15.33
CA VAL A 84 -1.51 6.86 13.98
C VAL A 84 -2.30 5.57 13.68
N ARG A 85 -2.39 4.64 14.64
CA ARG A 85 -3.11 3.36 14.50
C ARG A 85 -4.37 3.37 15.35
N THR A 86 -5.41 2.77 14.80
CA THR A 86 -6.68 2.57 15.50
C THR A 86 -6.62 1.30 16.35
N TYR A 87 -7.43 1.26 17.41
CA TYR A 87 -7.63 0.08 18.25
C TYR A 87 -7.88 -1.20 17.42
N ALA A 88 -8.78 -1.13 16.44
CA ALA A 88 -9.11 -2.26 15.59
C ALA A 88 -7.92 -2.74 14.75
N GLN A 89 -7.04 -1.83 14.31
CA GLN A 89 -5.83 -2.21 13.59
C GLN A 89 -4.83 -2.92 14.49
N ILE A 90 -4.65 -2.43 15.73
CA ILE A 90 -3.79 -3.09 16.71
C ILE A 90 -4.33 -4.47 17.06
N TYR A 91 -5.64 -4.59 17.35
CA TYR A 91 -6.27 -5.90 17.62
C TYR A 91 -6.01 -6.89 16.47
N ASN A 92 -6.31 -6.50 15.23
CA ASN A 92 -6.09 -7.37 14.07
C ASN A 92 -4.61 -7.72 13.88
N CYS A 93 -3.69 -6.83 14.26
CA CYS A 93 -2.26 -7.10 14.22
C CYS A 93 -1.85 -8.12 15.27
N LEU A 94 -2.33 -7.98 16.50
CA LEU A 94 -2.08 -8.93 17.58
C LEU A 94 -2.64 -10.30 17.23
N GLU A 95 -3.89 -10.36 16.75
CA GLU A 95 -4.51 -11.59 16.28
C GLU A 95 -3.65 -12.23 15.18
N TYR A 96 -3.19 -11.46 14.18
CA TYR A 96 -2.34 -12.01 13.13
C TYR A 96 -0.97 -12.48 13.64
N MET A 97 -0.30 -11.73 14.51
CA MET A 97 1.05 -12.04 14.99
C MET A 97 1.07 -13.18 16.01
N TYR A 98 0.01 -13.36 16.78
CA TYR A 98 -0.05 -14.25 17.93
C TYR A 98 -1.19 -15.28 17.84
N HIS A 99 -1.84 -15.45 16.68
CA HIS A 99 -2.77 -16.56 16.51
C HIS A 99 -2.01 -17.90 16.67
N PRO A 100 -2.52 -18.87 17.45
CA PRO A 100 -1.87 -20.18 17.60
C PRO A 100 -1.63 -20.91 16.26
N TYR A 101 -2.45 -20.61 15.26
CA TYR A 101 -2.46 -21.27 13.95
C TYR A 101 -1.86 -20.46 12.80
N VAL A 102 -1.16 -19.34 13.05
CA VAL A 102 -0.64 -18.49 11.96
C VAL A 102 0.47 -19.16 11.15
N ASP A 103 1.32 -19.96 11.79
CA ASP A 103 2.50 -20.59 11.17
C ASP A 103 2.25 -22.04 10.69
N GLN A 104 1.02 -22.54 10.86
CA GLN A 104 0.67 -23.92 10.54
C GLN A 104 0.58 -24.13 9.02
N ARG A 105 1.27 -25.15 8.50
CA ARG A 105 1.27 -25.48 7.07
C ARG A 105 0.08 -26.34 6.71
N PHE A 106 -0.52 -26.09 5.54
CA PHE A 106 -1.57 -26.94 4.97
C PHE A 106 -0.98 -28.23 4.39
N SER A 107 -1.50 -29.37 4.84
CA SER A 107 -1.26 -30.68 4.24
C SER A 107 -2.29 -31.01 3.16
N GLU A 108 -2.06 -32.08 2.39
CA GLU A 108 -3.08 -32.61 1.46
C GLU A 108 -4.29 -33.20 2.20
N GLU A 109 -4.12 -33.67 3.43
CA GLU A 109 -5.23 -34.16 4.24
C GLU A 109 -6.09 -32.99 4.71
N ASP A 110 -5.47 -31.88 5.13
CA ASP A 110 -6.16 -30.64 5.49
C ASP A 110 -7.01 -30.10 4.33
N ASN A 111 -6.57 -30.29 3.08
CA ASN A 111 -7.34 -29.92 1.90
C ASN A 111 -8.63 -30.76 1.78
N ARG A 112 -8.55 -32.06 2.05
CA ARG A 112 -9.71 -32.96 2.02
C ARG A 112 -10.68 -32.62 3.15
N GLU A 113 -10.14 -32.46 4.35
CA GLU A 113 -10.92 -32.11 5.54
C GLU A 113 -11.63 -30.77 5.37
N LEU A 114 -10.96 -29.76 4.80
CA LEU A 114 -11.55 -28.48 4.44
C LEU A 114 -12.74 -28.63 3.48
N LEU A 115 -12.60 -29.41 2.41
CA LEU A 115 -13.68 -29.60 1.45
C LEU A 115 -14.84 -30.40 2.05
N ASN A 116 -14.56 -31.42 2.85
CA ASN A 116 -15.58 -32.19 3.58
C ASN A 116 -16.37 -31.29 4.53
N TYR A 117 -15.66 -30.52 5.36
CA TYR A 117 -16.29 -29.60 6.31
C TYR A 117 -17.18 -28.57 5.59
N ILE A 118 -16.71 -28.01 4.47
CA ILE A 118 -17.50 -27.05 3.68
C ILE A 118 -18.74 -27.71 3.06
N ASN A 119 -18.63 -28.94 2.58
CA ASN A 119 -19.77 -29.66 2.00
C ASN A 119 -20.84 -29.96 3.06
N GLU A 120 -20.44 -30.28 4.28
CA GLU A 120 -21.34 -30.62 5.37
C GLU A 120 -21.95 -29.39 6.07
N ASN A 121 -21.15 -28.35 6.29
CA ASN A 121 -21.50 -27.23 7.17
C ASN A 121 -21.59 -25.87 6.46
N GLY A 122 -21.25 -25.80 5.17
CA GLY A 122 -21.17 -24.55 4.42
C GLY A 122 -19.90 -23.73 4.74
N VAL A 123 -19.86 -22.50 4.19
CA VAL A 123 -18.67 -21.64 4.25
C VAL A 123 -18.67 -20.76 5.49
N HIS A 124 -18.04 -21.25 6.57
CA HIS A 124 -17.86 -20.52 7.83
C HIS A 124 -16.40 -20.57 8.33
N TYR A 125 -15.50 -19.82 7.68
CA TYR A 125 -14.04 -19.90 7.91
C TYR A 125 -13.59 -19.74 9.37
N LYS A 126 -14.28 -18.92 10.17
CA LYS A 126 -13.94 -18.73 11.59
C LYS A 126 -14.21 -19.99 12.42
N ASN A 127 -15.23 -20.77 12.07
CA ASN A 127 -15.54 -22.02 12.77
C ASN A 127 -14.57 -23.14 12.39
N MET A 128 -13.91 -23.03 11.23
CA MET A 128 -12.95 -24.01 10.74
C MET A 128 -11.56 -23.85 11.37
N GLU A 129 -11.28 -22.74 12.07
CA GLU A 129 -9.93 -22.47 12.59
C GLU A 129 -9.49 -23.52 13.61
N GLU A 130 -10.38 -23.88 14.54
CA GLU A 130 -10.12 -24.89 15.58
C GLU A 130 -10.24 -26.31 15.05
N VAL A 131 -11.04 -26.54 14.00
CA VAL A 131 -11.21 -27.87 13.39
C VAL A 131 -9.97 -28.26 12.58
N LEU A 132 -9.49 -27.35 11.73
CA LEU A 132 -8.34 -27.60 10.87
C LEU A 132 -7.01 -27.26 11.54
N GLU A 133 -7.06 -26.60 12.71
CA GLU A 133 -5.91 -25.98 13.38
C GLU A 133 -5.13 -25.06 12.41
N LYS A 134 -5.88 -24.27 11.64
CA LYS A 134 -5.35 -23.33 10.63
C LYS A 134 -5.99 -21.96 10.80
N HIS A 135 -5.23 -20.89 10.61
CA HIS A 135 -5.80 -19.56 10.64
C HIS A 135 -6.71 -19.31 9.41
N ARG A 136 -7.87 -18.69 9.62
CA ARG A 136 -8.97 -18.52 8.64
C ARG A 136 -8.55 -17.87 7.34
N PHE A 137 -7.54 -17.01 7.38
CA PHE A 137 -7.01 -16.38 6.17
C PHE A 137 -6.44 -17.43 5.20
N PHE A 138 -5.69 -18.40 5.72
CA PHE A 138 -5.12 -19.48 4.92
C PHE A 138 -6.20 -20.48 4.49
N ILE A 139 -7.15 -20.82 5.37
CA ILE A 139 -8.30 -21.65 5.04
C ILE A 139 -9.05 -21.07 3.83
N ARG A 140 -9.38 -19.78 3.86
CA ARG A 140 -10.05 -19.09 2.76
C ARG A 140 -9.22 -19.09 1.48
N PHE A 141 -7.91 -18.84 1.59
CA PHE A 141 -7.01 -18.84 0.44
C PHE A 141 -6.94 -20.22 -0.23
N ILE A 142 -6.77 -21.29 0.55
CA ILE A 142 -6.71 -22.67 0.06
C ILE A 142 -8.06 -23.10 -0.53
N HIS A 143 -9.18 -22.80 0.14
CA HIS A 143 -10.51 -23.09 -0.40
C HIS A 143 -10.68 -22.48 -1.81
N TYR A 144 -10.36 -21.20 -1.99
CA TYR A 144 -10.44 -20.57 -3.31
C TYR A 144 -9.51 -21.18 -4.35
N LYS A 145 -8.31 -21.60 -3.94
CA LYS A 145 -7.37 -22.32 -4.81
C LYS A 145 -7.96 -23.66 -5.26
N LEU A 146 -8.56 -24.42 -4.35
CA LEU A 146 -9.14 -25.75 -4.62
C LEU A 146 -10.34 -25.69 -5.56
N ILE A 147 -11.24 -24.72 -5.39
CA ILE A 147 -12.42 -24.56 -6.27
C ILE A 147 -12.12 -23.86 -7.60
N GLY A 148 -10.84 -23.64 -7.93
CA GLY A 148 -10.41 -23.07 -9.20
C GLY A 148 -10.82 -21.61 -9.41
N ARG A 149 -11.17 -20.86 -8.36
CA ARG A 149 -11.37 -19.40 -8.47
C ARG A 149 -10.00 -18.75 -8.68
N ARG A 150 -9.62 -18.60 -9.94
CA ARG A 150 -8.36 -17.99 -10.40
C ARG A 150 -8.23 -16.56 -9.86
N TYR A 151 -7.49 -16.39 -8.77
CA TYR A 151 -7.03 -15.06 -8.37
C TYR A 151 -5.97 -14.58 -9.38
N CYS A 152 -6.30 -13.50 -10.07
CA CYS A 152 -5.40 -12.52 -10.66
C CYS A 152 -4.62 -12.84 -11.95
N LYS A 153 -4.29 -14.08 -12.33
CA LYS A 153 -3.41 -14.29 -13.51
C LYS A 153 -4.04 -13.97 -14.87
N GLU A 154 -5.32 -14.21 -15.07
CA GLU A 154 -6.00 -13.98 -16.36
C GLU A 154 -6.33 -12.50 -16.58
N TYR A 155 -6.59 -11.76 -15.50
CA TYR A 155 -6.88 -10.34 -15.56
C TYR A 155 -5.70 -9.52 -16.10
N TYR A 156 -4.45 -9.94 -15.89
CA TYR A 156 -3.27 -9.29 -16.47
C TYR A 156 -3.26 -9.30 -18.00
N GLY A 157 -3.70 -10.42 -18.61
CA GLY A 157 -3.85 -10.52 -20.07
C GLY A 157 -4.93 -9.56 -20.58
N LEU A 158 -6.05 -9.48 -19.85
CA LEU A 158 -7.16 -8.57 -20.16
C LEU A 158 -6.71 -7.10 -20.12
N TYR A 159 -6.00 -6.68 -19.07
CA TYR A 159 -5.53 -5.30 -18.95
C TYR A 159 -4.55 -4.93 -20.07
N ARG A 160 -3.57 -5.79 -20.37
CA ARG A 160 -2.62 -5.56 -21.46
C ARG A 160 -3.31 -5.42 -22.82
N LYS A 161 -4.37 -6.19 -23.05
CA LYS A 161 -5.17 -6.12 -24.29
C LYS A 161 -5.92 -4.78 -24.38
N LEU A 162 -6.60 -4.39 -23.31
CA LEU A 162 -7.36 -3.13 -23.25
C LEU A 162 -6.48 -1.87 -23.29
N THR A 163 -5.23 -1.94 -22.85
CA THR A 163 -4.28 -0.81 -22.93
C THR A 163 -3.65 -0.66 -24.31
N ASN A 164 -3.48 -1.76 -25.04
CA ASN A 164 -2.89 -1.75 -26.38
C ASN A 164 -3.90 -1.37 -27.45
N SER A 165 -5.18 -1.72 -27.25
CA SER A 165 -6.27 -1.35 -28.15
C SER A 165 -7.57 -1.27 -27.36
N ILE A 166 -8.09 -0.05 -27.20
CA ILE A 166 -9.40 0.17 -26.58
C ILE A 166 -10.47 -0.23 -27.61
N PRO A 167 -11.38 -1.16 -27.28
CA PRO A 167 -12.41 -1.57 -28.22
C PRO A 167 -13.37 -0.41 -28.49
N ASN A 168 -13.71 -0.22 -29.77
CA ASN A 168 -14.50 0.90 -30.29
C ASN A 168 -15.95 0.50 -30.60
N SER A 169 -16.31 -0.78 -30.43
CA SER A 169 -17.67 -1.29 -30.67
C SER A 169 -18.14 -2.26 -29.58
N GLU A 170 -19.45 -2.44 -29.48
CA GLU A 170 -20.06 -3.37 -28.53
C GLU A 170 -19.77 -4.84 -28.88
N GLU A 171 -19.61 -5.15 -30.17
CA GLU A 171 -19.16 -6.44 -30.69
C GLU A 171 -17.73 -6.78 -30.24
N GLU A 172 -16.78 -5.84 -30.29
CA GLU A 172 -15.42 -6.05 -29.79
C GLU A 172 -15.39 -6.29 -28.27
N ILE A 173 -16.24 -5.58 -27.52
CA ILE A 173 -16.40 -5.78 -26.07
C ILE A 173 -16.93 -7.18 -25.76
N LYS A 174 -17.89 -7.68 -26.54
CA LYS A 174 -18.42 -9.06 -26.42
C LYS A 174 -17.34 -10.11 -26.69
N ILE A 175 -16.53 -9.91 -27.72
CA ILE A 175 -15.42 -10.82 -28.06
C ILE A 175 -14.43 -10.92 -26.90
N ILE A 176 -14.03 -9.78 -26.34
CA ILE A 176 -13.11 -9.73 -25.18
C ILE A 176 -13.77 -10.36 -23.94
N ALA A 177 -15.05 -10.10 -23.69
CA ALA A 177 -15.78 -10.68 -22.56
C ALA A 177 -15.79 -12.23 -22.63
N ASN A 178 -16.02 -12.78 -23.82
CA ASN A 178 -16.03 -14.22 -24.05
C ASN A 178 -14.63 -14.85 -23.96
N GLU A 179 -13.60 -14.18 -24.47
CA GLU A 179 -12.20 -14.65 -24.42
C GLU A 179 -11.67 -14.79 -22.99
N PHE A 180 -12.14 -13.92 -22.08
CA PHE A 180 -11.72 -13.90 -20.67
C PHE A 180 -12.74 -14.49 -19.71
N ASP A 181 -13.84 -15.08 -20.22
CA ASP A 181 -14.93 -15.67 -19.45
C ASP A 181 -15.48 -14.73 -18.35
N VAL A 182 -15.81 -13.50 -18.75
CA VAL A 182 -16.34 -12.45 -17.85
C VAL A 182 -17.55 -11.77 -18.46
N SER A 183 -18.30 -11.02 -17.64
CA SER A 183 -19.46 -10.28 -18.13
C SER A 183 -19.06 -9.04 -18.94
N ILE A 184 -19.88 -8.70 -19.94
CA ILE A 184 -19.75 -7.46 -20.73
C ILE A 184 -19.69 -6.23 -19.82
N GLN A 185 -20.52 -6.21 -18.77
CA GLN A 185 -20.57 -5.10 -17.80
C GLN A 185 -19.24 -4.92 -17.07
N PHE A 186 -18.55 -6.03 -16.76
CA PHE A 186 -17.23 -6.00 -16.16
C PHE A 186 -16.19 -5.39 -17.12
N ILE A 187 -16.19 -5.78 -18.41
CA ILE A 187 -15.30 -5.20 -19.43
C ILE A 187 -15.55 -3.70 -19.61
N LYS A 188 -16.82 -3.26 -19.73
CA LYS A 188 -17.19 -1.84 -19.84
C LYS A 188 -16.66 -1.01 -18.65
N LYS A 189 -16.76 -1.56 -17.44
CA LYS A 189 -16.19 -0.94 -16.23
C LYS A 189 -14.66 -0.79 -16.33
N LYS A 190 -13.96 -1.80 -16.86
CA LYS A 190 -12.50 -1.77 -17.04
C LYS A 190 -12.03 -0.82 -18.13
N ILE A 191 -12.76 -0.73 -19.24
CA ILE A 191 -12.52 0.29 -20.27
C ILE A 191 -12.70 1.69 -19.68
N THR A 192 -13.75 1.90 -18.89
CA THR A 192 -13.98 3.18 -18.21
C THR A 192 -12.85 3.52 -17.23
N GLU A 193 -12.29 2.52 -16.53
CA GLU A 193 -11.11 2.70 -15.69
C GLU A 193 -9.88 3.11 -16.52
N VAL A 194 -9.62 2.47 -17.67
CA VAL A 194 -8.51 2.79 -18.59
C VAL A 194 -8.66 4.20 -19.18
N LEU A 195 -9.84 4.53 -19.73
CA LEU A 195 -10.16 5.82 -20.37
C LEU A 195 -10.11 7.02 -19.41
N LYS A 196 -10.37 6.81 -18.11
CA LYS A 196 -10.24 7.85 -17.07
C LYS A 196 -8.78 8.14 -16.70
N GLY A 197 -7.82 7.78 -17.55
CA GLY A 197 -6.40 8.03 -17.32
C GLY A 197 -5.76 7.14 -16.26
N LYS A 198 -6.39 6.02 -15.85
CA LYS A 198 -5.78 5.09 -14.89
C LYS A 198 -4.71 4.19 -15.50
N LEU A 199 -4.37 4.36 -16.79
CA LEU A 199 -3.35 3.57 -17.48
C LEU A 199 -2.89 4.25 -18.79
N ILE A 200 -2.26 5.42 -18.71
CA ILE A 200 -1.33 5.90 -19.75
C ILE A 200 -0.22 6.63 -19.04
N LEU A 201 0.95 6.00 -18.96
CA LEU A 201 2.04 6.50 -18.16
C LEU A 201 3.32 6.55 -19.02
N GLU A 202 3.76 7.75 -19.44
CA GLU A 202 5.03 7.97 -20.16
C GLU A 202 6.23 7.67 -19.25
N LYS A 203 7.23 6.95 -19.77
CA LYS A 203 8.15 6.11 -18.97
C LYS A 203 9.02 6.81 -17.91
N ASP A 204 9.41 8.07 -18.07
CA ASP A 204 10.48 8.68 -17.26
C ASP A 204 9.93 9.61 -16.15
N GLN A 205 9.03 10.53 -16.49
CA GLN A 205 8.46 11.51 -15.55
C GLN A 205 7.69 10.85 -14.41
N GLN A 206 6.96 9.76 -14.67
CA GLN A 206 6.20 9.09 -13.61
C GLN A 206 7.05 8.16 -12.76
N GLU A 207 8.21 7.75 -13.26
CA GLU A 207 9.18 7.06 -12.41
C GLU A 207 9.71 8.04 -11.35
N LEU A 208 9.99 9.29 -11.76
CA LEU A 208 10.30 10.39 -10.86
C LEU A 208 9.13 10.72 -9.90
N GLU A 209 7.90 10.89 -10.40
CA GLU A 209 6.72 11.14 -9.54
C GLU A 209 6.45 10.00 -8.55
N PHE A 210 6.66 8.76 -8.96
CA PHE A 210 6.53 7.59 -8.09
C PHE A 210 7.59 7.58 -7.00
N MET A 211 8.85 7.86 -7.34
CA MET A 211 9.94 7.97 -6.36
C MET A 211 9.72 9.14 -5.39
N MET A 212 9.30 10.31 -5.89
CA MET A 212 8.89 11.45 -5.07
C MET A 212 7.75 11.09 -4.12
N SER A 213 6.79 10.29 -4.58
CA SER A 213 5.69 9.79 -3.75
C SER A 213 6.16 8.76 -2.71
N LEU A 214 7.16 7.92 -2.99
CA LEU A 214 7.77 7.05 -1.99
C LEU A 214 8.45 7.89 -0.89
N LEU A 215 9.19 8.92 -1.27
CA LEU A 215 9.86 9.82 -0.33
C LEU A 215 8.87 10.70 0.47
N TYR A 216 7.74 11.09 -0.14
CA TYR A 216 6.72 11.88 0.54
C TYR A 216 5.78 11.05 1.42
N PHE A 217 5.47 9.82 1.00
CA PHE A 217 4.57 8.90 1.72
C PHE A 217 5.32 7.74 2.38
N ASN A 218 6.45 8.01 3.03
CA ASN A 218 7.07 7.09 3.97
C ASN A 218 6.91 7.57 5.42
N HIS A 219 7.08 6.65 6.35
CA HIS A 219 6.87 6.87 7.78
C HIS A 219 7.89 7.78 8.47
N ILE A 220 9.08 7.99 7.90
CA ILE A 220 10.17 8.78 8.51
C ILE A 220 10.03 10.25 8.09
N TYR A 221 9.67 10.49 6.84
CA TYR A 221 9.74 11.80 6.17
C TYR A 221 8.38 12.33 5.70
N ASN A 222 7.27 11.75 6.16
CA ASN A 222 5.91 12.13 5.78
C ASN A 222 5.65 13.64 5.96
N GLY A 223 5.24 14.34 4.90
CA GLY A 223 4.81 15.74 4.98
C GLY A 223 5.94 16.79 5.05
N LEU A 224 7.21 16.36 4.95
CA LEU A 224 8.40 17.24 4.93
C LEU A 224 8.78 17.73 3.52
N PHE A 225 8.12 17.22 2.49
CA PHE A 225 8.46 17.46 1.09
C PHE A 225 7.27 18.09 0.36
N ASP A 226 7.48 19.20 -0.33
CA ASP A 226 6.44 19.89 -1.09
C ASP A 226 6.40 19.34 -2.53
N LEU A 227 5.61 18.28 -2.70
CA LEU A 227 5.41 17.61 -3.98
C LEU A 227 4.70 18.51 -5.01
N GLU A 228 3.86 19.45 -4.56
CA GLU A 228 3.16 20.40 -5.44
C GLU A 228 4.13 21.45 -5.98
N TYR A 229 5.03 21.96 -5.14
CA TYR A 229 6.07 22.91 -5.54
C TYR A 229 6.99 22.34 -6.64
N LEU A 230 7.52 21.13 -6.46
CA LEU A 230 8.44 20.53 -7.43
C LEU A 230 7.73 20.16 -8.74
N ASN A 231 6.50 19.64 -8.67
CA ASN A 231 5.69 19.43 -9.87
C ASN A 231 5.38 20.76 -10.57
N GLY A 232 5.16 21.84 -9.82
CA GLY A 232 5.01 23.20 -10.35
C GLY A 232 6.23 23.66 -11.15
N ILE A 233 7.45 23.36 -10.67
CA ILE A 233 8.69 23.65 -11.41
C ILE A 233 8.74 22.87 -12.73
N ILE A 234 8.44 21.57 -12.72
CA ILE A 234 8.42 20.74 -13.94
C ILE A 234 7.41 21.30 -14.95
N ILE A 235 6.20 21.62 -14.50
CA ILE A 235 5.14 22.18 -15.34
C ILE A 235 5.56 23.53 -15.91
N SER A 236 6.12 24.42 -15.09
CA SER A 236 6.58 25.74 -15.56
C SER A 236 7.66 25.64 -16.64
N CYS A 237 8.56 24.64 -16.54
CA CYS A 237 9.56 24.37 -17.57
C CYS A 237 8.92 23.88 -18.88
N LYS A 238 7.80 23.15 -18.82
CA LYS A 238 7.05 22.71 -20.00
C LYS A 238 6.30 23.85 -20.69
N THR A 239 5.75 24.80 -19.91
CA THR A 239 4.79 25.80 -20.40
C THR A 239 5.42 27.14 -20.76
N ASN A 240 6.57 27.51 -20.21
CA ASN A 240 7.17 28.81 -20.48
C ASN A 240 7.90 28.83 -21.83
N GLN A 241 7.28 29.50 -22.81
CA GLN A 241 7.85 29.81 -24.12
C GLN A 241 8.66 31.12 -24.17
N SER A 242 8.77 31.87 -23.08
CA SER A 242 9.46 33.16 -23.13
C SER A 242 9.94 33.63 -21.76
N SER A 243 11.18 34.10 -21.80
CA SER A 243 11.88 35.02 -20.88
C SER A 243 12.28 34.53 -19.48
N GLU A 244 13.52 34.87 -19.16
CA GLU A 244 14.17 34.99 -17.84
C GLU A 244 15.04 33.81 -17.36
N GLU A 245 16.35 34.11 -17.35
CA GLU A 245 17.53 33.40 -16.83
C GLU A 245 17.73 31.91 -17.21
N LYS A 246 18.87 31.64 -17.87
CA LYS A 246 19.39 30.28 -18.03
C LYS A 246 19.82 29.75 -16.66
N LEU A 247 18.88 29.20 -15.92
CA LEU A 247 19.16 28.44 -14.70
C LEU A 247 20.09 27.27 -15.06
N THR A 248 21.19 27.17 -14.31
CA THR A 248 22.20 26.13 -14.38
C THR A 248 21.75 24.87 -13.63
N LYS A 249 22.47 23.76 -13.82
CA LYS A 249 22.25 22.51 -13.07
C LYS A 249 22.30 22.70 -11.55
N ASN A 250 23.12 23.64 -11.06
CA ASN A 250 23.22 23.94 -9.64
C ASN A 250 21.98 24.69 -9.12
N ASP A 251 21.42 25.60 -9.93
CA ASP A 251 20.20 26.32 -9.55
C ASP A 251 19.00 25.36 -9.41
N TYR A 252 18.90 24.34 -10.26
CA TYR A 252 17.89 23.29 -10.12
C TYR A 252 18.10 22.38 -8.92
N LYS A 253 19.35 22.12 -8.52
CA LYS A 253 19.64 21.42 -7.26
C LYS A 253 19.16 22.24 -6.07
N GLU A 254 19.40 23.55 -6.07
CA GLU A 254 18.94 24.43 -5.01
C GLU A 254 17.41 24.54 -4.97
N LEU A 255 16.75 24.64 -6.13
CA LEU A 255 15.29 24.60 -6.21
C LEU A 255 14.72 23.26 -5.71
N PHE A 256 15.37 22.14 -6.02
CA PHE A 256 14.99 20.84 -5.50
C PHE A 256 15.08 20.79 -3.97
N VAL A 257 16.17 21.31 -3.40
CA VAL A 257 16.38 21.39 -1.94
C VAL A 257 15.37 22.33 -1.28
N LYS A 258 14.98 23.44 -1.93
CA LYS A 258 13.93 24.36 -1.44
C LYS A 258 12.55 23.70 -1.35
N GLY A 259 12.32 22.59 -2.07
CA GLY A 259 11.13 21.77 -1.94
C GLY A 259 11.02 21.01 -0.60
N PHE A 260 12.06 21.06 0.25
CA PHE A 260 12.05 20.42 1.57
C PHE A 260 11.82 21.47 2.67
N LYS A 261 10.95 21.15 3.63
CA LYS A 261 10.81 21.94 4.87
C LYS A 261 12.10 21.79 5.69
N SER A 262 12.60 22.90 6.25
CA SER A 262 13.94 23.11 6.81
C SER A 262 14.58 21.98 7.65
N SER A 263 15.93 21.92 7.60
CA SER A 263 16.86 21.04 8.33
C SER A 263 16.53 19.55 8.25
N PHE A 264 16.53 19.05 7.03
CA PHE A 264 16.48 17.64 6.70
C PHE A 264 17.86 16.99 6.89
N LYS A 265 17.95 15.94 7.72
CA LYS A 265 19.08 15.00 7.71
C LYS A 265 18.59 13.72 7.07
N LEU A 266 19.12 13.40 5.90
CA LEU A 266 18.96 12.06 5.31
C LEU A 266 19.71 11.08 6.18
N GLU A 267 18.98 10.22 6.86
CA GLU A 267 19.58 9.11 7.60
C GLU A 267 19.90 7.98 6.62
N ASP A 268 21.03 7.29 6.86
CA ASP A 268 21.51 6.13 6.10
C ASP A 268 20.72 4.87 6.49
N GLU A 269 19.39 4.98 6.54
CA GLU A 269 18.49 3.90 6.91
C GLU A 269 18.05 3.11 5.68
N GLU A 270 18.11 1.78 5.77
CA GLU A 270 17.62 0.87 4.74
C GLU A 270 16.11 0.99 4.55
N ILE A 271 15.67 1.02 3.29
CA ILE A 271 14.26 1.12 2.95
C ILE A 271 13.58 -0.25 3.08
N SER A 272 12.49 -0.32 3.85
CA SER A 272 11.60 -1.48 3.90
C SER A 272 10.32 -1.25 3.11
N LEU A 273 9.80 -2.32 2.48
CA LEU A 273 8.47 -2.30 1.85
C LEU A 273 7.36 -1.88 2.82
N ASP A 274 7.48 -2.16 4.11
CA ASP A 274 6.44 -1.82 5.09
C ASP A 274 6.47 -0.33 5.52
N ASP A 275 7.45 0.43 5.05
CA ASP A 275 7.67 1.83 5.43
C ASP A 275 6.74 2.82 4.76
N PHE A 276 6.14 2.39 3.65
CA PHE A 276 5.34 3.25 2.79
C PHE A 276 3.85 3.16 3.09
N PHE A 277 3.18 4.31 3.01
CA PHE A 277 1.72 4.37 3.00
C PHE A 277 1.21 3.95 1.62
N TRP A 278 1.28 2.65 1.29
CA TRP A 278 0.83 2.11 0.00
C TRP A 278 -0.63 2.45 -0.34
N SER A 279 -1.46 2.67 0.68
CA SER A 279 -2.82 3.15 0.50
C SER A 279 -2.89 4.55 -0.12
N LYS A 280 -1.94 5.43 0.17
CA LYS A 280 -1.84 6.78 -0.45
C LYS A 280 -1.21 6.70 -1.83
N ILE A 281 -0.11 5.95 -1.96
CA ILE A 281 0.58 5.77 -3.24
C ILE A 281 -0.37 5.15 -4.27
N LYS A 282 -1.10 4.09 -3.91
CA LYS A 282 -2.04 3.44 -4.83
C LYS A 282 -3.17 4.40 -5.26
N ASP A 283 -3.62 5.30 -4.38
CA ASP A 283 -4.72 6.21 -4.66
C ASP A 283 -4.27 7.31 -5.62
N ILE A 284 -3.05 7.83 -5.45
CA ILE A 284 -2.43 8.85 -6.32
C ILE A 284 -2.21 8.31 -7.73
N PHE A 285 -1.59 7.13 -7.84
CA PHE A 285 -1.33 6.51 -9.13
C PHE A 285 -2.54 5.74 -9.67
N SER A 286 -3.64 5.68 -8.91
CA SER A 286 -4.83 4.88 -9.26
C SER A 286 -4.54 3.41 -9.61
N ILE A 287 -3.48 2.85 -9.03
CA ILE A 287 -3.02 1.46 -9.22
C ILE A 287 -3.45 0.57 -8.04
N ASN A 288 -3.30 -0.74 -8.17
CA ASN A 288 -3.46 -1.63 -7.02
C ASN A 288 -2.14 -1.75 -6.22
N THR A 289 -2.24 -2.18 -4.96
CA THR A 289 -1.08 -2.29 -4.06
C THR A 289 -0.01 -3.24 -4.58
N THR A 290 -0.38 -4.36 -5.18
CA THR A 290 0.58 -5.32 -5.76
C THR A 290 1.40 -4.66 -6.87
N TYR A 291 0.77 -3.87 -7.73
CA TYR A 291 1.45 -3.16 -8.81
C TYR A 291 2.36 -2.06 -8.29
N ALA A 292 1.94 -1.31 -7.26
CA ALA A 292 2.79 -0.32 -6.61
C ALA A 292 4.06 -0.97 -6.02
N ILE A 293 3.92 -2.11 -5.34
CA ILE A 293 5.04 -2.87 -4.78
C ILE A 293 5.96 -3.40 -5.89
N THR A 294 5.41 -3.92 -6.99
CA THR A 294 6.22 -4.37 -8.13
C THR A 294 6.99 -3.22 -8.76
N LYS A 295 6.36 -2.05 -8.95
CA LYS A 295 7.04 -0.87 -9.50
C LYS A 295 8.13 -0.35 -8.57
N TYR A 296 7.87 -0.33 -7.26
CA TYR A 296 8.89 -0.08 -6.26
C TYR A 296 10.08 -1.03 -6.41
N ASN A 297 9.84 -2.35 -6.46
CA ASN A 297 10.90 -3.35 -6.61
C ASN A 297 11.72 -3.10 -7.88
N GLN A 298 11.05 -2.82 -9.01
CA GLN A 298 11.73 -2.50 -10.27
C GLN A 298 12.64 -1.26 -10.14
N ILE A 299 12.16 -0.21 -9.48
CA ILE A 299 12.91 1.04 -9.30
C ILE A 299 14.11 0.80 -8.39
N ILE A 300 13.94 0.14 -7.23
CA ILE A 300 15.06 -0.09 -6.32
C ILE A 300 16.16 -0.94 -6.96
N TYR A 301 15.80 -1.95 -7.75
CA TYR A 301 16.79 -2.78 -8.46
C TYR A 301 17.45 -2.03 -9.63
N LYS A 302 16.69 -1.22 -10.36
CA LYS A 302 17.21 -0.48 -11.52
C LYS A 302 18.22 0.59 -11.12
N TYR A 303 18.03 1.20 -9.95
CA TYR A 303 18.81 2.35 -9.47
C TYR A 303 19.70 2.05 -8.27
N ASP A 304 19.80 0.78 -7.87
CA ASP A 304 20.56 0.32 -6.71
C ASP A 304 20.23 1.10 -5.43
N ILE A 305 18.93 1.29 -5.18
CA ILE A 305 18.44 2.07 -4.04
C ILE A 305 18.33 1.15 -2.83
N ILE A 306 19.19 1.36 -1.84
CA ILE A 306 19.22 0.58 -0.60
C ILE A 306 18.65 1.43 0.56
N THR A 307 19.02 2.70 0.61
CA THR A 307 18.69 3.64 1.69
C THR A 307 17.80 4.81 1.23
N TYR A 308 17.23 5.53 2.20
CA TYR A 308 16.48 6.77 1.91
C TYR A 308 17.35 7.85 1.29
N LYS A 309 18.64 7.87 1.60
CA LYS A 309 19.63 8.73 0.97
C LYS A 309 19.79 8.39 -0.51
N ASP A 310 19.91 7.11 -0.86
CA ASP A 310 19.98 6.68 -2.26
C ASP A 310 18.71 7.07 -3.03
N LEU A 311 17.54 6.89 -2.42
CA LEU A 311 16.26 7.30 -3.01
C LEU A 311 16.23 8.80 -3.28
N TYR A 312 16.65 9.62 -2.32
CA TYR A 312 16.72 11.07 -2.47
C TYR A 312 17.66 11.49 -3.59
N GLU A 313 18.89 10.96 -3.62
CA GLU A 313 19.90 11.32 -4.62
C GLU A 313 19.42 10.95 -6.03
N ASN A 314 18.79 9.77 -6.18
CA ASN A 314 18.21 9.34 -7.44
C ASN A 314 17.03 10.22 -7.89
N ILE A 315 16.16 10.67 -6.96
CA ILE A 315 15.09 11.62 -7.28
C ILE A 315 15.68 12.94 -7.77
N GLN A 316 16.67 13.50 -7.05
CA GLN A 316 17.29 14.77 -7.41
C GLN A 316 17.95 14.69 -8.80
N ASN A 317 18.68 13.62 -9.08
CA ASN A 317 19.33 13.42 -10.38
C ASN A 317 18.29 13.31 -11.50
N LYS A 318 17.24 12.49 -11.33
CA LYS A 318 16.16 12.35 -12.31
C LYS A 318 15.39 13.65 -12.53
N PHE A 319 15.14 14.43 -11.49
CA PHE A 319 14.47 15.72 -11.58
C PHE A 319 15.24 16.67 -12.51
N ILE A 320 16.55 16.71 -12.37
CA ILE A 320 17.42 17.53 -13.22
C ILE A 320 17.45 16.99 -14.65
N GLU A 321 17.59 15.67 -14.83
CA GLU A 321 17.59 15.03 -16.16
C GLU A 321 16.30 15.32 -16.92
N GLU A 322 15.14 15.26 -16.24
CA GLU A 322 13.84 15.54 -16.84
C GLU A 322 13.75 17.01 -17.28
N ILE A 323 14.24 17.95 -16.48
CA ILE A 323 14.28 19.37 -16.86
C ILE A 323 15.19 19.60 -18.07
N ASP A 324 16.37 18.98 -18.11
CA ASP A 324 17.31 19.11 -19.23
C ASP A 324 16.75 18.52 -20.53
N LYS A 325 16.04 17.39 -20.44
CA LYS A 325 15.35 16.75 -21.56
C LYS A 325 14.25 17.65 -22.12
N LEU A 326 13.39 18.20 -21.26
CA LEU A 326 12.30 19.09 -21.66
C LEU A 326 12.81 20.36 -22.38
N LYS A 327 13.94 20.93 -21.94
CA LYS A 327 14.60 22.04 -22.64
C LYS A 327 15.13 21.64 -24.02
N THR A 328 15.74 20.46 -24.12
CA THR A 328 16.30 19.95 -25.38
C THR A 328 15.19 19.72 -26.42
N ASP A 329 14.07 19.13 -26.00
CA ASP A 329 12.91 18.88 -26.85
C ASP A 329 12.26 20.19 -27.32
N GLN A 330 12.19 21.21 -26.46
CA GLN A 330 11.70 22.54 -26.84
C GLN A 330 12.61 23.22 -27.88
N LEU A 331 13.93 23.15 -27.73
CA LEU A 331 14.89 23.69 -28.70
C LEU A 331 14.76 22.99 -30.07
N LEU A 332 14.57 21.66 -30.06
CA LEU A 332 14.31 20.87 -31.27
C LEU A 332 13.02 21.31 -31.97
N ILE A 333 11.93 21.53 -31.22
CA ILE A 333 10.65 22.00 -31.77
C ILE A 333 10.79 23.41 -32.37
N GLN A 334 11.46 24.34 -31.67
CA GLN A 334 11.69 25.69 -32.17
C GLN A 334 12.57 25.72 -33.43
N SER A 335 13.53 24.79 -33.55
CA SER A 335 14.38 24.66 -34.74
C SER A 335 13.64 24.12 -35.98
N LYS A 336 12.55 23.38 -35.79
CA LYS A 336 11.70 22.84 -36.88
C LYS A 336 10.61 23.79 -37.35
N LEU A 337 10.33 24.85 -36.58
CA LEU A 337 9.32 25.88 -36.89
C LEU A 337 9.93 27.13 -37.55
N LYS A 338 11.26 27.21 -37.67
CA LYS A 338 12.00 28.16 -38.50
C LYS A 338 12.36 27.50 -39.82
#